data_AF-A0A8H7K4X5-F1
#
_entry.id   AF-A0A8H7K4X5-F1
#
_cell.length_a   1.000
_cell.length_b   1.000
_cell.length_c   1.000
_cell.angle_alpha   90.00
_cell.angle_beta   90.00
_cell.angle_gamma   90.00
#
_symmetry.space_group_name_H-M   'P 1'
#
loop_
_entity.id
_entity.type
_entity.pdbx_description
1 polymer ?
#
loop_
_entity_poly.entity_id
_entity_poly.type
_entity_poly.pdbx_seq_one_letter_code
_entity_poly.pdbx_strand_id
1 'polypeptide(L)'
;MGPESPFVVYGSNSQFICFGQFVQSFQYLSNWDSQPKPPLFETGTEMQRPEPSGNQVEKNWFLFWDAEGNMYTHYDAYPKRGFSRLYSDGTTGPDLALLAAESDGKCLDKYMPKLATENEWIHQATNSLLLTMCRRSDQTCVRSEENTFIITIIQQKVLQGLRSVYEPYVMVFNQRAPFAIHGISKRPLWIHGRKPRLDQSTTDMFYVTSMGWKSHGQKNHGYLDDNLFLAFGIEDEMGGAIDIVANDLVDDLGLCYEA
;
A
#
# COMPACT_ATOMS: atom_id res chain seq x y z
N MET A 1 13.71 -8.23 -2.04
CA MET A 1 13.47 -8.24 -3.50
C MET A 1 12.02 -7.85 -3.78
N GLY A 2 11.57 -7.77 -5.04
CA GLY A 2 10.16 -7.47 -5.38
C GLY A 2 9.62 -8.50 -6.39
N PRO A 3 8.36 -8.38 -6.85
CA PRO A 3 7.78 -9.30 -7.79
C PRO A 3 8.60 -9.35 -9.09
N GLU A 4 8.91 -10.57 -9.55
CA GLU A 4 9.61 -10.77 -10.81
C GLU A 4 8.67 -10.70 -12.02
N SER A 5 7.38 -10.90 -11.78
CA SER A 5 6.27 -10.91 -12.75
C SER A 5 5.12 -10.02 -12.25
N PRO A 6 4.30 -9.45 -13.15
CA PRO A 6 3.17 -8.62 -12.75
C PRO A 6 2.02 -9.48 -12.20
N PHE A 7 1.48 -9.06 -11.05
CA PHE A 7 0.29 -9.66 -10.45
C PHE A 7 -0.86 -8.65 -10.43
N VAL A 8 -2.07 -9.17 -10.49
CA VAL A 8 -3.30 -8.42 -10.22
C VAL A 8 -3.93 -8.95 -8.94
N VAL A 9 -4.43 -8.03 -8.11
CA VAL A 9 -5.27 -8.34 -6.96
C VAL A 9 -6.68 -7.84 -7.25
N TYR A 10 -7.68 -8.68 -6.99
CA TYR A 10 -9.08 -8.34 -7.23
C TYR A 10 -10.01 -9.02 -6.23
N GLY A 11 -11.19 -8.45 -6.02
CA GLY A 11 -12.21 -9.03 -5.15
C GLY A 11 -13.19 -9.93 -5.90
N SER A 12 -13.61 -11.03 -5.27
CA SER A 12 -14.65 -11.93 -5.80
C SER A 12 -15.36 -12.69 -4.68
N ASN A 13 -16.42 -13.43 -5.01
CA ASN A 13 -17.10 -14.32 -4.06
C ASN A 13 -16.11 -15.34 -3.51
N SER A 14 -16.04 -15.41 -2.19
CA SER A 14 -15.08 -16.24 -1.45
C SER A 14 -15.59 -17.65 -1.24
N GLN A 15 -14.68 -18.61 -1.10
CA GLN A 15 -14.99 -19.97 -0.64
C GLN A 15 -14.96 -20.12 0.89
N PHE A 16 -14.38 -19.15 1.60
CA PHE A 16 -14.17 -19.17 3.06
C PHE A 16 -15.06 -18.17 3.82
N ILE A 17 -15.36 -17.03 3.19
CA ILE A 17 -16.18 -15.92 3.69
C ILE A 17 -17.19 -15.48 2.60
N CYS A 18 -17.82 -14.30 2.71
CA CYS A 18 -18.73 -13.82 1.66
C CYS A 18 -17.98 -13.25 0.44
N PHE A 19 -16.98 -12.39 0.66
CA PHE A 19 -16.24 -11.72 -0.41
C PHE A 19 -14.77 -11.62 -0.05
N GLY A 20 -13.91 -12.25 -0.86
CA GLY A 20 -12.48 -12.42 -0.62
C GLY A 20 -11.63 -11.67 -1.62
N GLN A 21 -10.32 -11.65 -1.37
CA GLN A 21 -9.33 -11.07 -2.28
C GLN A 21 -8.53 -12.18 -2.95
N PHE A 22 -8.38 -12.08 -4.26
CA PHE A 22 -7.70 -13.04 -5.12
C PHE A 22 -6.46 -12.41 -5.71
N VAL A 23 -5.42 -13.21 -5.90
CA VAL A 23 -4.23 -12.86 -6.68
C VAL A 23 -4.18 -13.72 -7.95
N GLN A 24 -3.79 -13.12 -9.06
CA GLN A 24 -3.50 -13.83 -10.30
C GLN A 24 -2.30 -13.20 -10.99
N SER A 25 -1.49 -14.01 -11.68
CA SER A 25 -0.49 -13.48 -12.60
C SER A 25 -1.17 -12.79 -13.77
N PHE A 26 -0.86 -11.50 -13.95
CA PHE A 26 -1.48 -10.68 -14.99
C PHE A 26 -1.11 -11.17 -16.40
N GLN A 27 0.02 -11.86 -16.54
CA GLN A 27 0.46 -12.44 -17.81
C GLN A 27 -0.49 -13.54 -18.34
N TYR A 28 -1.28 -14.19 -17.48
CA TYR A 28 -2.31 -15.13 -17.92
C TYR A 28 -3.60 -14.43 -18.37
N LEU A 29 -3.78 -13.17 -17.99
CA LEU A 29 -4.94 -12.35 -18.39
C LEU A 29 -4.64 -11.46 -19.60
N SER A 30 -3.36 -11.19 -19.86
CA SER A 30 -2.88 -10.40 -21.01
C SER A 30 -2.37 -11.29 -22.14
N ASN A 31 -2.52 -10.86 -23.39
CA ASN A 31 -1.92 -11.52 -24.56
C ASN A 31 -0.41 -11.21 -24.72
N TRP A 32 0.35 -11.21 -23.63
CA TRP A 32 1.79 -10.93 -23.63
C TRP A 32 2.59 -12.20 -23.93
N ASP A 33 2.37 -12.77 -25.12
CA ASP A 33 2.90 -14.07 -25.56
C ASP A 33 4.45 -14.13 -25.66
N SER A 34 5.13 -12.99 -25.46
CA SER A 34 6.59 -12.87 -25.54
C SER A 34 7.32 -13.13 -24.22
N GLN A 35 6.61 -13.32 -23.11
CA GLN A 35 7.21 -13.52 -21.78
C GLN A 35 6.92 -14.92 -21.23
N PRO A 36 7.90 -15.59 -20.61
CA PRO A 36 7.66 -16.84 -19.89
C PRO A 36 6.62 -16.60 -18.80
N LYS A 37 5.53 -17.37 -18.81
CA LYS A 37 4.49 -17.27 -17.79
C LYS A 37 5.03 -17.82 -16.46
N PRO A 38 4.85 -17.10 -15.34
CA PRO A 38 5.36 -17.56 -14.05
C PRO A 38 4.59 -18.79 -13.60
N PRO A 39 5.21 -19.68 -12.81
CA PRO A 39 4.53 -20.84 -12.24
C PRO A 39 3.55 -20.47 -11.11
N LEU A 40 3.47 -19.19 -10.73
CA LEU A 40 2.66 -18.73 -9.60
C LEU A 40 1.35 -18.10 -10.08
N PHE A 41 0.25 -18.51 -9.45
CA PHE A 41 -1.08 -17.93 -9.61
C PHE A 41 -1.55 -17.86 -11.07
N GLU A 42 -1.44 -18.98 -11.80
CA GLU A 42 -1.96 -19.12 -13.16
C GLU A 42 -3.44 -18.74 -13.24
N THR A 43 -4.23 -19.23 -12.28
CA THR A 43 -5.63 -18.87 -12.07
C THR A 43 -5.78 -18.02 -10.81
N GLY A 44 -6.92 -17.34 -10.70
CA GLY A 44 -7.32 -16.61 -9.51
C GLY A 44 -7.19 -17.48 -8.26
N THR A 45 -6.23 -17.14 -7.41
CA THR A 45 -5.96 -17.85 -6.16
C THR A 45 -6.44 -16.99 -5.00
N GLU A 46 -7.36 -17.51 -4.21
CA GLU A 46 -7.90 -16.79 -3.06
C GLU A 46 -6.83 -16.64 -1.98
N MET A 47 -6.53 -15.40 -1.61
CA MET A 47 -5.62 -15.12 -0.50
C MET A 47 -6.39 -15.31 0.80
N GLN A 48 -5.90 -16.16 1.68
CA GLN A 48 -6.51 -16.40 2.97
C GLN A 48 -6.02 -15.39 4.01
N ARG A 49 -6.76 -15.30 5.12
CA ARG A 49 -6.38 -14.59 6.34
C ARG A 49 -6.17 -15.64 7.43
N PRO A 50 -5.14 -15.51 8.29
CA PRO A 50 -4.99 -16.40 9.44
C PRO A 50 -6.20 -16.36 10.36
N GLU A 51 -6.47 -17.48 11.02
CA GLU A 51 -7.50 -17.55 12.06
C GLU A 51 -7.13 -16.74 13.31
N PRO A 52 -8.11 -16.14 14.02
CA PRO A 52 -9.54 -16.15 13.71
C PRO A 52 -9.85 -15.32 12.45
N SER A 53 -10.58 -15.91 11.50
CA SER A 53 -10.91 -15.22 10.24
C SER A 53 -11.65 -13.90 10.51
N GLY A 54 -11.24 -12.88 9.76
CA GLY A 54 -11.73 -11.51 9.85
C GLY A 54 -13.07 -11.31 9.13
N ASN A 55 -13.34 -10.05 8.77
CA ASN A 55 -14.60 -9.58 8.21
C ASN A 55 -15.20 -10.50 7.13
N GLN A 56 -16.53 -10.56 7.05
CA GLN A 56 -17.22 -11.31 5.98
C GLN A 56 -16.91 -10.76 4.56
N VAL A 57 -16.43 -9.52 4.48
CA VAL A 57 -16.10 -8.82 3.23
C VAL A 57 -14.69 -8.24 3.37
N GLU A 58 -13.77 -8.79 2.60
CA GLU A 58 -12.37 -8.36 2.54
C GLU A 58 -12.13 -7.49 1.30
N LYS A 59 -11.44 -6.36 1.49
CA LYS A 59 -11.18 -5.37 0.45
C LYS A 59 -9.83 -4.69 0.67
N ASN A 60 -9.25 -4.17 -0.42
CA ASN A 60 -8.07 -3.28 -0.39
C ASN A 60 -6.80 -3.93 0.20
N TRP A 61 -6.67 -5.24 0.07
CA TRP A 61 -5.44 -5.94 0.41
C TRP A 61 -4.35 -5.62 -0.62
N PHE A 62 -3.10 -5.59 -0.17
CA PHE A 62 -1.96 -5.46 -1.07
C PHE A 62 -0.86 -6.45 -0.73
N LEU A 63 -0.06 -6.79 -1.73
CA LEU A 63 1.10 -7.66 -1.59
C LEU A 63 2.36 -6.85 -1.30
N PHE A 64 3.27 -7.44 -0.54
CA PHE A 64 4.63 -6.93 -0.33
C PHE A 64 5.63 -8.08 -0.19
N TRP A 65 6.92 -7.76 -0.25
CA TRP A 65 8.00 -8.75 -0.29
C TRP A 65 9.16 -8.37 0.63
N ASP A 66 9.73 -9.38 1.31
CA ASP A 66 10.96 -9.24 2.10
C ASP A 66 12.21 -9.22 1.21
N ALA A 67 13.39 -9.20 1.84
CA ALA A 67 14.66 -9.16 1.15
C ALA A 67 14.90 -10.43 0.31
N GLU A 68 14.48 -11.58 0.84
CA GLU A 68 14.58 -12.93 0.29
C GLU A 68 13.56 -13.22 -0.82
N GLY A 69 12.58 -12.34 -1.03
CA GLY A 69 11.54 -12.50 -2.05
C GLY A 69 10.37 -13.35 -1.60
N ASN A 70 10.24 -13.64 -0.30
CA ASN A 70 9.01 -14.19 0.24
C ASN A 70 7.90 -13.14 0.15
N MET A 71 6.70 -13.62 -0.18
CA MET A 71 5.53 -12.78 -0.42
C MET A 71 4.63 -12.75 0.81
N TYR A 72 4.03 -11.59 1.04
CA TYR A 72 3.17 -11.33 2.17
C TYR A 72 1.94 -10.57 1.71
N THR A 73 0.83 -10.79 2.41
CA THR A 73 -0.42 -10.07 2.21
C THR A 73 -0.68 -9.16 3.40
N HIS A 74 -0.92 -7.88 3.13
CA HIS A 74 -1.34 -6.92 4.12
C HIS A 74 -2.87 -6.82 4.14
N TYR A 75 -3.45 -7.00 5.32
CA TYR A 75 -4.90 -7.06 5.51
C TYR A 75 -5.45 -5.75 6.04
N ASP A 76 -4.88 -5.25 7.13
CA ASP A 76 -5.40 -4.08 7.86
C ASP A 76 -4.27 -3.12 8.22
N ALA A 77 -4.50 -1.81 8.06
CA ALA A 77 -3.57 -0.76 8.50
C ALA A 77 -3.94 -0.18 9.89
N TYR A 78 -5.22 -0.27 10.28
CA TYR A 78 -5.79 0.36 11.46
C TYR A 78 -7.07 -0.39 11.90
N PRO A 79 -7.41 -0.47 13.20
CA PRO A 79 -6.70 0.09 14.37
C PRO A 79 -5.46 -0.70 14.78
N LYS A 80 -5.34 -1.93 14.31
CA LYS A 80 -4.15 -2.76 14.45
C LYS A 80 -3.71 -3.19 13.06
N ARG A 81 -2.40 -3.23 12.84
CA ARG A 81 -1.87 -3.83 11.61
C ARG A 81 -2.13 -5.33 11.62
N GLY A 82 -2.36 -5.88 10.44
CA GLY A 82 -2.50 -7.32 10.22
C GLY A 82 -1.85 -7.71 8.89
N PHE A 83 -0.93 -8.67 8.93
CA PHE A 83 -0.31 -9.21 7.72
C PHE A 83 0.32 -10.59 7.97
N SER A 84 0.34 -11.41 6.93
CA SER A 84 0.95 -12.74 7.00
C SER A 84 1.68 -13.09 5.73
N ARG A 85 2.58 -14.08 5.85
CA ARG A 85 3.20 -14.71 4.69
C ARG A 85 2.13 -15.38 3.83
N LEU A 86 2.18 -15.15 2.53
CA LEU A 86 1.33 -15.78 1.53
C LEU A 86 2.09 -16.90 0.82
N TYR A 87 1.49 -18.09 0.75
CA TYR A 87 2.02 -19.21 0.00
C TYR A 87 1.37 -19.28 -1.40
N SER A 88 1.98 -20.06 -2.30
CA SER A 88 1.57 -20.16 -3.70
C SER A 88 0.18 -20.78 -3.90
N ASP A 89 -0.35 -21.46 -2.89
CA ASP A 89 -1.69 -22.07 -2.87
C ASP A 89 -2.77 -21.15 -2.26
N GLY A 90 -2.41 -19.92 -1.88
CA GLY A 90 -3.30 -18.96 -1.24
C GLY A 90 -3.40 -19.07 0.28
N THR A 91 -2.86 -20.14 0.88
CA THR A 91 -2.81 -20.28 2.34
C THR A 91 -1.85 -19.26 2.95
N THR A 92 -2.04 -18.96 4.22
CA THR A 92 -1.23 -17.97 4.93
C THR A 92 -0.65 -18.48 6.22
N GLY A 93 0.53 -17.96 6.58
CA GLY A 93 1.13 -18.16 7.89
C GLY A 93 0.38 -17.43 9.01
N PRO A 94 0.89 -17.44 10.26
CA PRO A 94 0.31 -16.66 11.36
C PRO A 94 0.36 -15.16 11.09
N ASP A 95 -0.42 -14.38 11.83
CA ASP A 95 -0.33 -12.91 11.81
C ASP A 95 1.01 -12.47 12.41
N LEU A 96 1.86 -11.87 11.57
CA LEU A 96 3.19 -11.42 11.93
C LEU A 96 3.19 -10.00 12.48
N ALA A 97 2.11 -9.24 12.30
CA ALA A 97 1.99 -7.87 12.83
C ALA A 97 2.07 -7.85 14.36
N LEU A 98 1.68 -8.95 15.02
CA LEU A 98 1.76 -9.12 16.47
C LEU A 98 3.19 -8.96 17.01
N LEU A 99 4.21 -9.26 16.19
CA LEU A 99 5.62 -9.15 16.58
C LEU A 99 6.10 -7.68 16.66
N ALA A 100 5.42 -6.76 15.98
CA ALA A 100 5.70 -5.33 15.98
C ALA A 100 4.60 -4.50 16.68
N ALA A 101 3.60 -5.15 17.28
CA ALA A 101 2.38 -4.50 17.74
C ALA A 101 2.62 -3.36 18.75
N GLU A 102 3.59 -3.50 19.65
CA GLU A 102 3.90 -2.45 20.62
C GLU A 102 4.52 -1.20 19.95
N SER A 103 5.53 -1.41 19.10
CA SER A 103 6.20 -0.30 18.39
C SER A 103 5.27 0.36 17.37
N ASP A 104 4.52 -0.45 16.63
CA ASP A 104 3.56 0.03 15.64
C ASP A 104 2.42 0.77 16.35
N GLY A 105 1.92 0.27 17.47
CA GLY A 105 0.88 0.93 18.26
C GLY A 105 1.24 2.36 18.65
N LYS A 106 2.44 2.60 19.19
CA LYS A 106 2.93 3.95 19.53
C LYS A 106 2.98 4.86 18.30
N CYS A 107 3.47 4.33 17.18
CA CYS A 107 3.60 5.09 15.94
C CYS A 107 2.24 5.44 15.32
N LEU A 108 1.33 4.46 15.25
CA LEU A 108 -0.05 4.65 14.82
C LEU A 108 -0.76 5.67 15.71
N ASP A 109 -0.61 5.56 17.03
CA ASP A 109 -1.22 6.50 17.97
C ASP A 109 -0.71 7.94 17.80
N LYS A 110 0.55 8.13 17.42
CA LYS A 110 1.12 9.47 17.24
C LYS A 110 0.81 10.08 15.88
N TYR A 111 0.93 9.31 14.80
CA TYR A 111 0.96 9.85 13.44
C TYR A 111 -0.23 9.46 12.56
N MET A 112 -0.99 8.41 12.91
CA MET A 112 -2.22 8.11 12.17
C MET A 112 -3.25 9.23 12.43
N PRO A 113 -3.98 9.71 11.40
CA PRO A 113 -5.08 10.64 11.61
C PRO A 113 -6.08 10.11 12.63
N LYS A 114 -6.46 10.98 13.57
CA LYS A 114 -7.45 10.67 14.59
C LYS A 114 -8.83 10.72 13.95
N LEU A 115 -9.52 9.57 13.97
CA LEU A 115 -10.90 9.47 13.51
C LEU A 115 -11.80 10.15 14.54
N ALA A 116 -12.40 11.29 14.18
CA ALA A 116 -13.17 12.10 15.12
C ALA A 116 -14.62 11.62 15.28
N THR A 117 -15.15 10.92 14.26
CA THR A 117 -16.54 10.48 14.19
C THR A 117 -16.66 9.06 13.66
N GLU A 118 -17.85 8.46 13.80
CA GLU A 118 -18.19 7.16 13.19
C GLU A 118 -18.25 7.20 11.66
N ASN A 119 -18.21 8.39 11.07
CA ASN A 119 -18.23 8.63 9.61
C ASN A 119 -16.81 8.71 9.01
N GLU A 120 -15.80 8.30 9.77
CA GLU A 120 -14.41 8.33 9.36
C GLU A 120 -13.76 6.95 9.45
N TRP A 121 -12.98 6.61 8.42
CA TRP A 121 -12.31 5.31 8.33
C TRP A 121 -10.91 5.47 7.74
N ILE A 122 -10.02 4.55 8.09
CA ILE A 122 -8.75 4.38 7.37
C ILE A 122 -8.96 3.37 6.25
N HIS A 123 -8.66 3.77 5.03
CA HIS A 123 -8.68 2.95 3.83
C HIS A 123 -7.26 2.65 3.36
N GLN A 124 -6.93 1.39 3.10
CA GLN A 124 -5.75 1.07 2.31
C GLN A 124 -5.98 1.52 0.86
N ALA A 125 -5.02 2.24 0.30
CA ALA A 125 -5.19 2.97 -0.94
C ALA A 125 -4.47 2.32 -2.13
N THR A 126 -3.21 1.93 -1.94
CA THR A 126 -2.32 1.56 -3.04
C THR A 126 -1.68 0.19 -2.88
N ASN A 127 -1.07 -0.30 -3.95
CA ASN A 127 -0.02 -1.31 -3.88
C ASN A 127 1.19 -0.84 -3.05
N SER A 128 2.11 -1.75 -2.79
CA SER A 128 3.40 -1.43 -2.17
C SER A 128 4.53 -1.27 -3.20
N LEU A 129 5.55 -0.48 -2.86
CA LEU A 129 6.82 -0.38 -3.58
C LEU A 129 7.99 -0.45 -2.60
N LEU A 130 9.20 -0.72 -3.10
CA LEU A 130 10.44 -0.61 -2.33
C LEU A 130 11.15 0.70 -2.63
N LEU A 131 11.55 1.41 -1.57
CA LEU A 131 12.30 2.66 -1.66
C LEU A 131 13.58 2.55 -0.83
N THR A 132 14.72 2.81 -1.47
CA THR A 132 15.99 3.02 -0.78
C THR A 132 16.14 4.50 -0.44
N MET A 133 16.37 4.81 0.84
CA MET A 133 16.44 6.17 1.41
C MET A 133 17.79 6.86 1.13
N CYS A 134 18.28 6.75 -0.09
CA CYS A 134 19.36 7.57 -0.63
C CYS A 134 19.10 7.84 -2.11
N ARG A 135 19.87 8.76 -2.70
CA ARG A 135 19.75 9.10 -4.13
C ARG A 135 20.48 8.07 -4.97
N ARG A 136 19.90 7.64 -6.08
CA ARG A 136 20.53 6.77 -7.09
C ARG A 136 21.79 7.43 -7.67
N SER A 137 21.77 8.75 -7.81
CA SER A 137 22.90 9.55 -8.28
C SER A 137 24.08 9.61 -7.29
N ASP A 138 23.88 9.22 -6.03
CA ASP A 138 24.94 9.16 -5.02
C ASP A 138 25.75 7.87 -5.17
N GLN A 139 27.04 8.00 -5.49
CA GLN A 139 27.95 6.86 -5.69
C GLN A 139 28.25 6.09 -4.39
N THR A 140 27.96 6.67 -3.23
CA THR A 140 28.12 6.03 -1.91
C THR A 140 26.85 5.29 -1.46
N CYS A 141 25.74 5.46 -2.18
CA CYS A 141 24.46 4.84 -1.87
C CYS A 141 24.48 3.34 -2.21
N VAL A 142 24.74 2.53 -1.19
CA VAL A 142 24.64 1.06 -1.28
C VAL A 142 23.30 0.63 -0.69
N ARG A 143 22.49 -0.04 -1.51
CA ARG A 143 21.23 -0.63 -1.06
C ARG A 143 21.50 -1.69 0.01
N SER A 144 20.80 -1.60 1.13
CA SER A 144 20.78 -2.59 2.20
C SER A 144 19.39 -2.71 2.83
N GLU A 145 19.19 -3.66 3.73
CA GLU A 145 17.92 -3.81 4.47
C GLU A 145 17.69 -2.69 5.48
N GLU A 146 18.76 -2.01 5.92
CA GLU A 146 18.71 -0.91 6.88
C GLU A 146 18.26 0.40 6.24
N ASN A 147 18.47 0.56 4.92
CA ASN A 147 18.09 1.78 4.20
C ASN A 147 17.01 1.56 3.15
N THR A 148 16.45 0.34 3.03
CA THR A 148 15.40 0.03 2.07
C THR A 148 14.12 -0.37 2.77
N PHE A 149 13.04 0.34 2.43
CA PHE A 149 11.75 0.23 3.08
C PHE A 149 10.66 -0.09 2.08
N ILE A 150 9.57 -0.66 2.60
CA ILE A 150 8.33 -0.83 1.88
C ILE A 150 7.50 0.43 2.09
N ILE A 151 7.02 1.02 0.99
CA ILE A 151 6.16 2.21 1.00
C ILE A 151 4.77 1.84 0.49
N THR A 152 3.74 2.41 1.11
CA THR A 152 2.35 2.33 0.68
C THR A 152 1.62 3.62 1.06
N ILE A 153 0.48 3.88 0.44
CA ILE A 153 -0.41 4.97 0.82
C ILE A 153 -1.65 4.37 1.47
N ILE A 154 -2.05 5.00 2.56
CA ILE A 154 -3.34 4.80 3.22
C ILE A 154 -4.11 6.12 3.18
N GLN A 155 -5.42 6.12 3.37
CA GLN A 155 -6.25 7.31 3.26
C GLN A 155 -7.21 7.40 4.44
N GLN A 156 -7.28 8.56 5.08
CA GLN A 156 -8.43 8.88 5.92
C GLN A 156 -9.59 9.21 4.98
N LYS A 157 -10.64 8.41 5.05
CA LYS A 157 -11.93 8.69 4.43
C LYS A 157 -12.80 9.41 5.44
N VAL A 158 -13.36 10.55 5.05
CA VAL A 158 -14.36 11.30 5.82
C VAL A 158 -15.64 11.36 5.01
N LEU A 159 -16.74 10.85 5.54
CA LEU A 159 -18.06 10.98 4.92
C LEU A 159 -18.75 12.25 5.42
N GLN A 160 -18.99 13.20 4.51
CA GLN A 160 -19.73 14.43 4.78
C GLN A 160 -21.04 14.42 3.98
N GLY A 161 -22.15 14.16 4.67
CA GLY A 161 -23.43 13.89 4.03
C GLY A 161 -23.36 12.61 3.19
N LEU A 162 -23.53 12.73 1.87
CA LEU A 162 -23.42 11.61 0.92
C LEU A 162 -22.09 11.56 0.17
N ARG A 163 -21.16 12.47 0.48
CA ARG A 163 -19.90 12.61 -0.25
C ARG A 163 -18.72 12.24 0.63
N SER A 164 -17.82 11.44 0.08
CA SER A 164 -16.57 11.07 0.76
C SER A 164 -15.47 12.06 0.38
N VAL A 165 -14.59 12.38 1.32
CA VAL A 165 -13.31 13.07 1.08
C VAL A 165 -12.20 12.14 1.53
N TYR A 166 -11.11 12.05 0.76
CA TYR A 166 -9.97 11.21 1.09
C TYR A 166 -8.71 12.04 1.26
N GLU A 167 -8.05 11.83 2.39
CA GLU A 167 -6.78 12.46 2.75
C GLU A 167 -5.69 11.37 2.82
N PRO A 168 -4.79 11.29 1.81
CA PRO A 168 -3.77 10.24 1.71
C PRO A 168 -2.56 10.48 2.59
N TYR A 169 -2.14 9.47 3.34
CA TYR A 169 -0.93 9.45 4.16
C TYR A 169 0.02 8.36 3.68
N VAL A 170 1.31 8.66 3.70
CA VAL A 170 2.35 7.71 3.30
C VAL A 170 2.74 6.91 4.52
N MET A 171 2.72 5.59 4.41
CA MET A 171 3.24 4.68 5.42
C MET A 171 4.48 3.99 4.88
N VAL A 172 5.54 4.02 5.68
CA VAL A 172 6.82 3.38 5.39
C VAL A 172 7.12 2.36 6.47
N PHE A 173 7.45 1.13 6.10
CA PHE A 173 7.79 0.07 7.05
C PHE A 173 8.99 -0.76 6.58
N ASN A 174 9.65 -1.42 7.53
CA ASN A 174 10.88 -2.16 7.25
C ASN A 174 10.64 -3.29 6.23
N GLN A 175 11.59 -3.51 5.31
CA GLN A 175 11.57 -4.68 4.43
C GLN A 175 11.89 -5.99 5.18
N ARG A 176 12.55 -5.90 6.33
CA ARG A 176 12.89 -7.05 7.17
C ARG A 176 11.84 -7.29 8.26
N ALA A 177 11.69 -8.55 8.66
CA ALA A 177 10.91 -8.90 9.85
C ALA A 177 11.40 -8.12 11.10
N PRO A 178 10.49 -7.68 11.99
CA PRO A 178 9.05 -7.93 12.00
C PRO A 178 8.21 -6.95 11.16
N PHE A 179 8.79 -6.29 10.15
CA PHE A 179 8.11 -5.32 9.27
C PHE A 179 7.50 -4.14 10.03
N ALA A 180 8.14 -3.75 11.15
CA ALA A 180 7.71 -2.62 11.97
C ALA A 180 7.64 -1.34 11.13
N ILE A 181 6.68 -0.47 11.45
CA ILE A 181 6.54 0.84 10.82
C ILE A 181 7.81 1.65 11.10
N HIS A 182 8.36 2.24 10.06
CA HIS A 182 9.49 3.17 10.14
C HIS A 182 8.99 4.62 10.32
N GLY A 183 7.94 4.99 9.58
CA GLY A 183 7.27 6.27 9.75
C GLY A 183 5.97 6.39 8.97
N ILE A 184 5.19 7.41 9.33
CA ILE A 184 3.96 7.81 8.64
C ILE A 184 4.04 9.31 8.36
N SER A 185 3.60 9.77 7.19
CA SER A 185 3.63 11.21 6.89
C SER A 185 2.87 12.01 7.95
N LYS A 186 3.45 13.14 8.41
CA LYS A 186 2.83 14.00 9.44
C LYS A 186 1.58 14.72 8.93
N ARG A 187 1.49 14.89 7.61
CA ARG A 187 0.41 15.56 6.90
C ARG A 187 -0.05 14.69 5.72
N PRO A 188 -1.30 14.85 5.27
CA PRO A 188 -1.75 14.18 4.07
C PRO A 188 -1.08 14.78 2.84
N LEU A 189 -0.93 13.97 1.79
CA LEU A 189 -0.44 14.41 0.49
C LEU A 189 -1.47 15.33 -0.15
N TRP A 190 -1.03 16.53 -0.53
CA TRP A 190 -1.86 17.48 -1.24
C TRP A 190 -1.63 17.40 -2.74
N ILE A 191 -2.66 17.01 -3.49
CA ILE A 191 -2.65 17.03 -4.95
C ILE A 191 -3.25 18.37 -5.42
N HIS A 192 -2.44 19.21 -6.05
CA HIS A 192 -2.90 20.50 -6.57
C HIS A 192 -3.97 20.32 -7.65
N GLY A 193 -4.98 21.18 -7.65
CA GLY A 193 -6.10 21.15 -8.61
C GLY A 193 -7.46 20.76 -8.00
N ARG A 194 -7.48 20.34 -6.73
CA ARG A 194 -8.72 20.15 -5.96
C ARG A 194 -9.50 21.47 -5.86
N LYS A 195 -10.74 21.52 -6.37
CA LYS A 195 -11.56 22.75 -6.30
C LYS A 195 -12.23 22.88 -4.92
N PRO A 196 -12.31 24.09 -4.35
CA PRO A 196 -13.10 24.32 -3.14
C PRO A 196 -14.59 24.05 -3.37
N ARG A 197 -15.24 23.45 -2.38
CA ARG A 197 -16.67 23.16 -2.32
C ARG A 197 -17.27 23.94 -1.16
N LEU A 198 -17.72 25.15 -1.47
CA LEU A 198 -18.15 26.15 -0.48
C LEU A 198 -19.39 25.69 0.31
N ASP A 199 -20.21 24.81 -0.26
CA ASP A 199 -21.40 24.24 0.36
C ASP A 199 -21.09 23.27 1.50
N GLN A 200 -19.90 22.64 1.47
CA GLN A 200 -19.50 21.60 2.41
C GLN A 200 -18.23 21.96 3.19
N SER A 201 -17.62 23.12 2.92
CA SER A 201 -16.30 23.47 3.45
C SER A 201 -15.24 22.39 3.16
N THR A 202 -15.36 21.72 2.01
CA THR A 202 -14.46 20.66 1.56
C THR A 202 -13.80 21.04 0.24
N THR A 203 -13.03 20.10 -0.34
CA THR A 203 -12.52 20.20 -1.71
C THR A 203 -12.96 19.00 -2.53
N ASP A 204 -12.61 18.97 -3.82
CA ASP A 204 -12.81 17.79 -4.64
C ASP A 204 -12.19 16.52 -4.01
N MET A 205 -12.94 15.42 -4.08
CA MET A 205 -12.55 14.10 -3.64
C MET A 205 -11.54 13.53 -4.63
N PHE A 206 -10.33 13.29 -4.14
CA PHE A 206 -9.28 12.58 -4.86
C PHE A 206 -8.95 11.31 -4.08
N TYR A 207 -9.16 10.15 -4.69
CA TYR A 207 -8.85 8.84 -4.09
C TYR A 207 -7.62 8.24 -4.77
N VAL A 208 -6.48 8.19 -4.09
CA VAL A 208 -5.25 7.58 -4.60
C VAL A 208 -5.45 6.07 -4.71
N THR A 209 -5.12 5.49 -5.86
CA THR A 209 -5.41 4.08 -6.18
C THR A 209 -4.16 3.24 -6.41
N SER A 210 -3.09 3.81 -6.94
CA SER A 210 -1.86 3.06 -7.19
C SER A 210 -0.61 3.92 -7.25
N MET A 211 0.53 3.26 -7.10
CA MET A 211 1.86 3.82 -7.28
C MET A 211 2.68 2.94 -8.21
N GLY A 212 3.51 3.55 -9.06
CA GLY A 212 4.46 2.82 -9.89
C GLY A 212 5.67 3.66 -10.26
N TRP A 213 6.84 3.03 -10.34
CA TRP A 213 8.04 3.73 -10.81
C TRP A 213 7.89 4.16 -12.28
N LYS A 214 8.30 5.39 -12.61
CA LYS A 214 8.09 5.97 -13.94
C LYS A 214 9.05 5.41 -14.99
N SER A 215 10.27 5.01 -14.59
CA SER A 215 11.32 4.63 -15.53
C SER A 215 11.04 3.26 -16.17
N HIS A 216 11.26 3.16 -17.47
CA HIS A 216 11.13 1.89 -18.18
C HIS A 216 12.06 0.81 -17.60
N GLY A 217 11.53 -0.39 -17.38
CA GLY A 217 12.25 -1.52 -16.80
C GLY A 217 12.45 -1.44 -15.28
N GLN A 218 12.10 -0.32 -14.65
CA GLN A 218 12.08 -0.22 -13.19
C GLN A 218 10.87 -1.00 -12.67
N LYS A 219 11.14 -2.10 -11.96
CA LYS A 219 10.10 -3.00 -11.42
C LYS A 219 9.51 -2.45 -10.13
N ASN A 220 9.84 -3.04 -8.99
CA ASN A 220 9.25 -2.69 -7.69
C ASN A 220 10.11 -1.74 -6.85
N HIS A 221 11.35 -1.46 -7.26
CA HIS A 221 12.35 -0.78 -6.43
C HIS A 221 12.82 0.55 -7.04
N GLY A 222 12.99 1.56 -6.19
CA GLY A 222 13.54 2.88 -6.55
C GLY A 222 14.30 3.56 -5.42
N TYR A 223 14.75 4.78 -5.70
CA TYR A 223 15.57 5.66 -4.86
C TYR A 223 14.90 7.03 -4.70
N LEU A 224 15.41 7.86 -3.79
CA LEU A 224 14.79 9.14 -3.44
C LEU A 224 14.69 10.15 -4.61
N ASP A 225 15.59 10.08 -5.58
CA ASP A 225 15.61 10.93 -6.78
C ASP A 225 14.93 10.30 -8.00
N ASP A 226 14.35 9.11 -7.86
CA ASP A 226 13.54 8.51 -8.93
C ASP A 226 12.15 9.16 -8.98
N ASN A 227 11.61 9.25 -10.20
CA ASN A 227 10.23 9.66 -10.41
C ASN A 227 9.28 8.47 -10.28
N LEU A 228 8.12 8.70 -9.65
CA LEU A 228 7.03 7.73 -9.54
C LEU A 228 5.72 8.34 -10.05
N PHE A 229 4.87 7.51 -10.63
CA PHE A 229 3.48 7.85 -10.93
C PHE A 229 2.60 7.55 -9.72
N LEU A 230 1.75 8.52 -9.36
CA LEU A 230 0.58 8.32 -8.52
C LEU A 230 -0.66 8.38 -9.40
N ALA A 231 -1.49 7.34 -9.37
CA ALA A 231 -2.80 7.34 -9.99
C ALA A 231 -3.90 7.57 -8.94
N PHE A 232 -4.96 8.27 -9.33
CA PHE A 232 -6.07 8.60 -8.44
C PHE A 232 -7.37 8.77 -9.21
N GLY A 233 -8.50 8.48 -8.57
CA GLY A 233 -9.84 8.85 -9.03
C GLY A 233 -10.22 10.24 -8.54
N ILE A 234 -11.08 10.95 -9.29
CA ILE A 234 -11.62 12.27 -8.95
C ILE A 234 -13.15 12.17 -9.00
N GLU A 235 -13.80 12.46 -7.87
CA GLU A 235 -15.28 12.44 -7.70
C GLU A 235 -15.99 11.16 -8.13
N ASP A 236 -15.30 10.01 -8.20
CA ASP A 236 -15.82 8.77 -8.81
C ASP A 236 -16.28 8.94 -10.28
N GLU A 237 -15.85 10.00 -10.96
CA GLU A 237 -16.25 10.34 -12.34
C GLU A 237 -15.10 10.22 -13.34
N MET A 238 -13.88 10.53 -12.92
CA MET A 238 -12.71 10.54 -13.79
C MET A 238 -11.45 10.00 -13.11
N GLY A 239 -10.48 9.55 -13.91
CA GLY A 239 -9.15 9.17 -13.45
C GLY A 239 -8.12 10.27 -13.74
N GLY A 240 -7.10 10.33 -12.90
CA GLY A 240 -5.93 11.19 -13.06
C GLY A 240 -4.65 10.46 -12.69
N ALA A 241 -3.53 10.99 -13.18
CA ALA A 241 -2.21 10.56 -12.77
C ALA A 241 -1.26 11.76 -12.73
N ILE A 242 -0.30 11.75 -11.81
CA ILE A 242 0.79 12.72 -11.71
C ILE A 242 2.11 11.97 -11.56
N ASP A 243 3.19 12.54 -12.08
CA ASP A 243 4.54 12.14 -11.68
C ASP A 243 5.07 13.04 -10.57
N ILE A 244 5.72 12.43 -9.58
CA ILE A 244 6.38 13.11 -8.47
C ILE A 244 7.76 12.50 -8.24
N VAL A 245 8.66 13.25 -7.58
CA VAL A 245 9.93 12.72 -7.10
C VAL A 245 9.68 11.93 -5.81
N ALA A 246 10.31 10.77 -5.65
CA ALA A 246 10.10 9.91 -4.48
C ALA A 246 10.39 10.60 -3.15
N ASN A 247 11.40 11.47 -3.09
CA ASN A 247 11.69 12.26 -1.91
C ASN A 247 10.49 13.07 -1.43
N ASP A 248 9.72 13.68 -2.34
CA ASP A 248 8.58 14.53 -1.98
C ASP A 248 7.47 13.73 -1.27
N LEU A 249 7.42 12.41 -1.48
CA LEU A 249 6.49 11.50 -0.82
C LEU A 249 6.89 11.22 0.65
N VAL A 250 8.19 11.27 0.96
CA VAL A 250 8.75 10.82 2.26
C VAL A 250 9.48 11.91 3.04
N ASP A 251 9.52 13.14 2.53
CA ASP A 251 10.25 14.26 3.15
C ASP A 251 9.69 14.66 4.54
N ASP A 252 8.38 14.46 4.75
CA ASP A 252 7.67 14.84 5.99
C ASP A 252 7.19 13.64 6.81
N LEU A 253 8.00 12.57 6.87
CA LEU A 253 7.71 11.41 7.72
C LEU A 253 7.82 11.76 9.21
N GLY A 254 6.82 11.37 9.97
CA GLY A 254 6.87 11.19 11.41
C GLY A 254 7.51 9.85 11.72
N LEU A 255 8.73 9.88 12.24
CA LEU A 255 9.52 8.68 12.46
C LEU A 255 9.08 7.99 13.75
N CYS A 256 8.90 6.67 13.69
CA CYS A 256 8.33 5.91 14.80
C CYS A 256 9.25 5.85 16.03
N TYR A 257 10.55 6.07 15.87
CA TYR A 257 11.46 6.17 17.03
C TYR A 257 11.23 7.44 17.86
N GLU A 258 10.53 8.43 17.31
CA GLU A 258 10.16 9.66 18.02
C GLU A 258 8.81 9.51 18.75
N ALA A 259 8.11 8.38 18.58
CA ALA A 259 6.77 8.13 19.11
C ALA A 259 6.75 7.65 20.56
#